data_AF-A0A2R4BPG9-F1
#
_entry.id   AF-A0A2R4BPG9-F1
#
_cell.length_a   1.000
_cell.length_b   1.000
_cell.length_c   1.000
_cell.angle_alpha   90.00
_cell.angle_beta   90.00
_cell.angle_gamma   90.00
#
_symmetry.space_group_name_H-M   'P 1'
#
loop_
_entity.id
_entity.type
_entity.pdbx_description
1 polymer ?
#
loop_
_entity_poly.entity_id
_entity_poly.type
_entity_poly.pdbx_seq_one_letter_code
_entity_poly.pdbx_strand_id
1 'polypeptide(L)'
;MDTDSDWKEGEVALPPAVEEARLRAFDTGTPSPNLFFVDEGSVSIGEDGVVRYTLVARAAGGAENVTFEGIRCATGERRIYASGRPDGSWVAMKKSEWQAIGGNAYNRPRAALAWDYLCDGLAAPRNRDHALQLLKQRRSHYPSEVR
;
A
#
# COMPACT_ATOMS: atom_id res chain seq x y z
N MET A 1 13.16 -21.55 -5.83
CA MET A 1 12.23 -20.40 -5.88
C MET A 1 12.72 -19.55 -7.02
N ASP A 2 12.13 -19.73 -8.20
CA ASP A 2 12.45 -18.89 -9.35
C ASP A 2 11.87 -17.50 -9.08
N THR A 3 12.70 -16.65 -8.50
CA THR A 3 12.53 -15.20 -8.68
C THR A 3 12.74 -14.98 -10.16
N ASP A 4 11.63 -14.82 -10.89
CA ASP A 4 11.57 -14.52 -12.31
C ASP A 4 12.69 -13.53 -12.69
N SER A 5 13.80 -14.04 -13.26
CA SER A 5 15.06 -13.27 -13.39
C SER A 5 14.92 -12.10 -14.35
N ASP A 6 13.85 -12.12 -15.13
CA ASP A 6 13.56 -11.17 -16.19
C ASP A 6 12.49 -10.15 -15.80
N TRP A 7 11.90 -10.28 -14.59
CA TRP A 7 10.93 -9.30 -14.11
C TRP A 7 11.58 -7.94 -13.96
N LYS A 8 10.96 -6.94 -14.58
CA LYS A 8 11.34 -5.53 -14.44
C LYS A 8 10.13 -4.74 -14.02
N GLU A 9 10.36 -3.85 -13.07
CA GLU A 9 9.34 -2.89 -12.70
C GLU A 9 9.06 -1.93 -13.87
N GLY A 10 7.78 -1.68 -14.12
CA GLY A 10 7.32 -0.71 -15.11
C GLY A 10 7.62 0.73 -14.72
N GLU A 11 7.37 1.65 -15.64
CA GLU A 11 7.53 3.08 -15.39
C GLU A 11 6.60 3.56 -14.26
N VAL A 12 7.15 4.37 -13.36
CA VAL A 12 6.43 4.88 -12.19
C VAL A 12 6.10 6.35 -12.40
N ALA A 13 4.82 6.65 -12.65
CA ALA A 13 4.31 8.00 -12.63
C ALA A 13 3.91 8.41 -11.20
N LEU A 14 4.25 9.63 -10.80
CA LEU A 14 3.79 10.17 -9.51
C LEU A 14 2.29 10.47 -9.59
N PRO A 15 1.52 10.12 -8.53
CA PRO A 15 0.08 10.35 -8.51
C PRO A 15 -0.22 11.85 -8.33
N PRO A 16 -1.48 12.27 -8.55
CA PRO A 16 -1.92 13.61 -8.16
C PRO A 16 -1.72 13.83 -6.65
N ALA A 17 -1.75 15.09 -6.24
CA ALA A 17 -1.78 15.45 -4.82
C ALA A 17 -2.98 14.80 -4.12
N VAL A 18 -2.80 14.43 -2.86
CA VAL A 18 -3.84 13.83 -2.03
C VAL A 18 -5.00 14.81 -1.83
N GLU A 19 -6.22 14.30 -1.92
CA GLU A 19 -7.44 15.04 -1.60
C GLU A 19 -8.22 14.32 -0.51
N GLU A 20 -8.67 15.06 0.51
CA GLU A 20 -9.43 14.51 1.65
C GLU A 20 -10.65 13.69 1.20
N ALA A 21 -11.36 14.15 0.16
CA ALA A 21 -12.56 13.49 -0.34
C ALA A 21 -12.31 12.09 -0.93
N ARG A 22 -11.05 11.75 -1.22
CA ARG A 22 -10.65 10.44 -1.77
C ARG A 22 -9.96 9.55 -0.73
N LEU A 23 -9.81 10.03 0.50
CA LEU A 23 -9.18 9.25 1.55
C LEU A 23 -10.12 8.15 2.05
N ARG A 24 -9.72 6.91 1.82
CA ARG A 24 -10.35 5.74 2.42
C ARG A 24 -9.57 5.29 3.65
N ALA A 25 -10.20 5.37 4.81
CA ALA A 25 -9.68 4.78 6.03
C ALA A 25 -9.64 3.25 5.92
N PHE A 26 -8.61 2.63 6.50
CA PHE A 26 -8.53 1.18 6.63
C PHE A 26 -7.99 0.78 8.01
N ASP A 27 -8.43 -0.38 8.49
CA ASP A 27 -8.02 -0.96 9.77
C ASP A 27 -6.82 -1.90 9.60
N THR A 28 -5.83 -1.80 10.50
CA THR A 28 -4.60 -2.60 10.46
C THR A 28 -4.69 -3.95 11.18
N GLY A 29 -5.88 -4.34 11.66
CA GLY A 29 -6.16 -5.56 12.42
C GLY A 29 -5.72 -5.53 13.89
N THR A 30 -4.97 -4.52 14.30
CA THR A 30 -4.47 -4.34 15.67
C THR A 30 -4.59 -2.88 16.10
N PRO A 31 -4.82 -2.59 17.39
CA PRO A 31 -4.86 -1.22 17.90
C PRO A 31 -3.61 -0.41 17.55
N SER A 32 -3.82 0.80 17.07
CA SER A 32 -2.78 1.77 16.69
C SER A 32 -3.21 3.16 17.14
N PRO A 33 -2.29 4.01 17.66
CA PRO A 33 -2.57 5.41 17.92
C PRO A 33 -2.64 6.25 16.64
N ASN A 34 -2.23 5.69 15.50
CA ASN A 34 -2.27 6.32 14.19
C ASN A 34 -3.48 5.84 13.39
N LEU A 35 -4.08 6.78 12.65
CA LEU A 35 -5.09 6.51 11.62
C LEU A 35 -4.40 6.37 10.26
N PHE A 36 -4.87 5.42 9.45
CA PHE A 36 -4.29 5.13 8.15
C PHE A 36 -5.32 5.22 7.04
N PHE A 37 -4.91 5.78 5.91
CA PHE A 37 -5.75 6.00 4.75
C PHE A 37 -5.01 5.66 3.46
N VAL A 38 -5.76 5.25 2.45
CA VAL A 38 -5.30 5.21 1.06
C VAL A 38 -6.03 6.31 0.28
N ASP A 39 -5.31 7.09 -0.54
CA ASP A 39 -5.95 7.97 -1.53
C ASP A 39 -6.42 7.13 -2.72
N GLU A 40 -7.74 6.94 -2.87
CA GLU A 40 -8.31 6.16 -3.97
C GLU A 40 -7.92 6.71 -5.36
N GLY A 41 -7.64 8.01 -5.48
CA GLY A 41 -7.20 8.64 -6.73
C GLY A 41 -5.80 8.24 -7.17
N SER A 42 -4.98 7.73 -6.25
CA SER A 42 -3.61 7.29 -6.52
C SER A 42 -3.49 5.81 -6.93
N VAL A 43 -4.55 5.03 -6.73
CA VAL A 43 -4.52 3.56 -6.90
C VAL A 43 -4.37 3.20 -8.37
N SER A 44 -3.33 2.40 -8.68
CA SER A 44 -3.10 1.81 -10.00
C SER A 44 -2.51 0.41 -9.89
N ILE A 45 -2.74 -0.40 -10.93
CA ILE A 45 -2.15 -1.73 -11.09
C ILE A 45 -1.28 -1.67 -12.34
N GLY A 46 0.03 -1.87 -12.17
CA GLY A 46 0.93 -1.95 -13.31
C GLY A 46 0.86 -3.31 -14.00
N GLU A 47 1.25 -3.35 -15.28
CA GLU A 47 1.42 -4.61 -16.02
C GLU A 47 2.48 -5.53 -15.38
N ASP A 48 3.37 -4.93 -14.59
CA ASP A 48 4.36 -5.62 -13.76
C ASP A 48 3.79 -6.29 -12.50
N GLY A 49 2.47 -6.19 -12.27
CA GLY A 49 1.77 -6.74 -11.12
C GLY A 49 1.96 -5.96 -9.83
N VAL A 50 2.53 -4.74 -9.88
CA VAL A 50 2.67 -3.88 -8.70
C VAL A 50 1.40 -3.09 -8.46
N VAL A 51 0.92 -3.15 -7.21
CA VAL A 51 -0.17 -2.30 -6.73
C VAL A 51 0.43 -1.01 -6.20
N ARG A 52 0.18 0.11 -6.88
CA ARG A 52 0.70 1.43 -6.51
C ARG A 52 -0.38 2.27 -5.85
N TYR A 53 -0.05 2.95 -4.77
CA TYR A 53 -0.99 3.74 -3.98
C TYR A 53 -0.26 4.76 -3.09
N THR A 54 -0.98 5.79 -2.67
CA THR A 54 -0.54 6.73 -1.65
C THR A 54 -1.09 6.30 -0.29
N LEU A 55 -0.19 6.11 0.67
CA LEU A 55 -0.49 5.90 2.09
C LEU A 55 -0.44 7.23 2.83
N VAL A 56 -1.48 7.51 3.61
CA VAL A 56 -1.50 8.61 4.57
C VAL A 56 -1.60 8.04 5.98
N ALA A 57 -0.66 8.43 6.84
CA ALA A 57 -0.65 8.07 8.25
C ALA A 57 -0.74 9.32 9.12
N ARG A 58 -1.81 9.45 9.90
CA ARG A 58 -2.06 10.56 10.83
C ARG A 58 -1.85 10.09 12.26
N ALA A 59 -0.91 10.70 12.97
CA ALA A 59 -0.67 10.42 14.38
C ALA A 59 -1.58 11.26 15.28
N ALA A 60 -1.90 10.76 16.47
CA ALA A 60 -2.67 11.49 17.48
C ALA A 60 -2.07 12.87 17.85
N GLY A 61 -0.75 13.03 17.73
CA GLY A 61 -0.04 14.29 17.96
C GLY A 61 -0.09 15.29 16.80
N GLY A 62 -0.88 15.04 15.74
CA GLY A 62 -1.06 15.95 14.61
C GLY A 62 -0.02 15.80 13.48
N ALA A 63 0.97 14.92 13.63
CA ALA A 63 1.90 14.62 12.55
C ALA A 63 1.21 13.80 11.44
N GLU A 64 1.42 14.19 10.19
CA GLU A 64 0.98 13.47 9.01
C GLU A 64 2.17 13.02 8.17
N ASN A 65 2.16 11.76 7.75
CA ASN A 65 3.13 11.21 6.82
C ASN A 65 2.40 10.73 5.58
N VAL A 66 2.84 11.22 4.42
CA VAL A 66 2.29 10.85 3.11
C VAL A 66 3.40 10.19 2.27
N THR A 67 3.14 8.99 1.76
CA THR A 67 4.09 8.24 0.94
C THR A 67 3.40 7.64 -0.27
N PHE A 68 4.05 7.71 -1.44
CA PHE A 68 3.66 6.96 -2.62
C PHE A 68 4.45 5.65 -2.68
N GLU A 69 3.74 4.53 -2.73
CA GLU A 69 4.27 3.20 -2.49
C GLU A 69 3.79 2.19 -3.52
N GLY A 70 4.52 1.08 -3.60
CA GLY A 70 4.16 -0.10 -4.38
C GLY A 70 4.18 -1.34 -3.49
N ILE A 71 3.21 -2.23 -3.67
CA ILE A 71 3.21 -3.59 -3.12
C ILE A 71 3.34 -4.58 -4.29
N ARG A 72 4.27 -5.51 -4.16
CA ARG A 72 4.41 -6.66 -5.08
C ARG A 72 3.85 -7.90 -4.39
N CYS A 73 2.60 -8.23 -4.71
CA CYS A 73 1.88 -9.35 -4.08
C CYS A 73 2.60 -10.69 -4.27
N ALA A 74 3.24 -10.91 -5.43
CA ALA A 74 3.94 -12.14 -5.75
C ALA A 74 5.10 -12.47 -4.81
N THR A 75 5.74 -11.46 -4.22
CA THR A 75 6.91 -11.62 -3.34
C THR A 75 6.70 -11.09 -1.93
N GLY A 76 5.57 -10.45 -1.64
CA GLY A 76 5.31 -9.87 -0.31
C GLY A 76 6.26 -8.71 0.00
N GLU A 77 6.64 -7.95 -1.01
CA GLU A 77 7.56 -6.82 -0.90
C GLU A 77 6.85 -5.50 -1.08
N ARG A 78 7.40 -4.45 -0.47
CA ARG A 78 6.99 -3.07 -0.65
C ARG A 78 8.14 -2.21 -1.13
N ARG A 79 7.83 -1.16 -1.87
CA ARG A 79 8.76 -0.10 -2.27
C ARG A 79 8.13 1.25 -1.97
N ILE A 80 8.93 2.21 -1.54
CA ILE A 80 8.48 3.60 -1.34
C ILE A 80 9.16 4.45 -2.40
N TYR A 81 8.37 5.09 -3.26
CA TYR A 81 8.86 5.86 -4.38
C TYR A 81 9.13 7.32 -3.99
N ALA A 82 8.21 7.92 -3.23
CA ALA A 82 8.27 9.33 -2.89
C ALA A 82 7.57 9.63 -1.56
N SER A 83 7.94 10.75 -0.95
CA SER A 83 7.23 11.39 0.16
C SER A 83 6.44 12.59 -0.35
N GLY A 84 5.21 12.74 0.12
CA GLY A 84 4.40 13.92 -0.10
C GLY A 84 4.78 15.05 0.85
N ARG A 85 4.67 16.29 0.38
CA ARG A 85 4.78 17.51 1.18
C ARG A 85 3.40 18.12 1.46
N PRO A 86 3.27 18.99 2.47
CA PRO A 86 2.01 19.68 2.75
C PRO A 86 1.47 20.54 1.60
N ASP A 87 2.33 20.97 0.67
CA ASP A 87 1.94 21.72 -0.53
C ASP A 87 1.44 20.82 -1.67
N GLY A 88 1.33 19.51 -1.44
CA GLY A 88 0.91 18.51 -2.43
C GLY A 88 2.01 18.06 -3.39
N SER A 89 3.23 18.60 -3.28
CA SER A 89 4.36 18.19 -4.11
C SER A 89 5.02 16.90 -3.61
N TRP A 90 5.70 16.19 -4.52
CA TRP A 90 6.39 14.93 -4.23
C TRP A 90 7.89 15.11 -4.18
N VAL A 91 8.53 14.42 -3.25
CA VAL A 91 9.99 14.27 -3.17
C VAL A 91 10.35 12.81 -3.36
N ALA A 92 11.04 12.50 -4.46
CA ALA A 92 11.52 11.15 -4.70
C ALA A 92 12.43 10.66 -3.57
N MET A 93 12.27 9.38 -3.21
CA MET A 93 13.12 8.73 -2.23
C MET A 93 14.54 8.60 -2.77
N LYS A 94 15.52 9.08 -2.00
CA LYS A 94 16.96 8.92 -2.35
C LYS A 94 17.36 7.45 -2.47
N LYS A 95 16.74 6.59 -1.66
CA LYS A 95 16.90 5.13 -1.69
C LYS A 95 15.52 4.49 -1.78
N SER A 96 15.10 4.21 -3.00
CA SER A 96 13.85 3.52 -3.29
C SER A 96 14.18 2.09 -3.68
N GLU A 97 14.03 1.16 -2.73
CA GLU A 97 14.36 -0.27 -2.90
C GLU A 97 13.17 -1.12 -2.46
N TRP A 98 13.00 -2.27 -3.12
CA TRP A 98 12.08 -3.32 -2.71
C TRP A 98 12.56 -3.92 -1.38
N GLN A 99 11.64 -4.02 -0.43
CA GLN A 99 11.90 -4.53 0.92
C GLN A 99 10.77 -5.47 1.33
N ALA A 100 11.12 -6.60 1.94
CA ALA A 100 10.13 -7.53 2.48
C ALA A 100 9.21 -6.84 3.50
N ILE A 101 7.92 -7.15 3.43
CA ILE A 101 6.93 -6.70 4.41
C ILE A 101 7.08 -7.58 5.67
N GLY A 102 7.87 -7.10 6.63
CA GLY A 102 8.07 -7.77 7.93
C GLY A 102 7.04 -7.41 9.00
N GLY A 103 7.04 -8.13 10.13
CA GLY A 103 6.09 -7.96 11.24
C GLY A 103 6.32 -6.77 12.19
N ASN A 104 7.02 -5.71 11.76
CA ASN A 104 7.30 -4.55 12.61
C ASN A 104 6.20 -3.48 12.51
N ALA A 105 6.18 -2.55 13.49
CA ALA A 105 5.16 -1.51 13.58
C ALA A 105 5.06 -0.62 12.32
N TYR A 106 6.21 -0.30 11.72
CA TYR A 106 6.27 0.52 10.51
C TYR A 106 5.61 -0.17 9.31
N ASN A 107 5.77 -1.49 9.19
CA ASN A 107 5.19 -2.27 8.12
C ASN A 107 3.73 -2.68 8.36
N ARG A 108 3.18 -2.57 9.59
CA ARG A 108 1.78 -2.93 9.89
C ARG A 108 0.73 -2.40 8.90
N PRO A 109 0.71 -1.11 8.51
CA PRO A 109 -0.24 -0.66 7.50
C PRO A 109 -0.03 -1.32 6.14
N ARG A 110 1.22 -1.57 5.73
CA ARG A 110 1.56 -2.21 4.44
C ARG A 110 1.22 -3.70 4.45
N ALA A 111 1.43 -4.34 5.59
CA ALA A 111 1.02 -5.70 5.90
C ALA A 111 -0.50 -5.87 5.77
N ALA A 112 -1.28 -5.00 6.44
CA ALA A 112 -2.73 -5.02 6.33
C ALA A 112 -3.16 -4.78 4.88
N LEU A 113 -2.62 -3.75 4.21
CA LEU A 113 -2.93 -3.48 2.81
C LEU A 113 -2.59 -4.66 1.89
N ALA A 114 -1.44 -5.32 2.07
CA ALA A 114 -1.07 -6.47 1.26
C ALA A 114 -2.02 -7.64 1.53
N TRP A 115 -2.16 -8.07 2.79
CA TRP A 115 -2.72 -9.37 3.11
C TRP A 115 -4.22 -9.35 3.38
N ASP A 116 -4.77 -8.23 3.86
CA ASP A 116 -6.19 -8.15 4.23
C ASP A 116 -7.03 -7.41 3.19
N TYR A 117 -6.42 -6.61 2.30
CA TYR A 117 -7.14 -5.76 1.35
C TYR A 117 -6.73 -5.97 -0.11
N LEU A 118 -5.48 -5.78 -0.51
CA LEU A 118 -5.13 -5.61 -1.92
C LEU A 118 -4.76 -6.93 -2.60
N CYS A 119 -3.94 -7.79 -1.96
CA CYS A 119 -3.53 -9.03 -2.60
C CYS A 119 -4.59 -10.13 -2.42
N ASP A 120 -4.68 -11.01 -3.41
CA ASP A 120 -5.41 -12.27 -3.35
C ASP A 120 -4.39 -13.41 -3.35
N GLY A 121 -3.93 -13.79 -2.15
CA GLY A 121 -2.73 -14.62 -2.00
C GLY A 121 -1.50 -13.94 -2.62
N LEU A 122 -0.90 -14.57 -3.63
CA LEU A 122 0.26 -14.04 -4.35
C LEU A 122 -0.13 -13.18 -5.57
N ALA A 123 -1.42 -13.04 -5.89
CA ALA A 123 -1.88 -12.28 -7.04
C ALA A 123 -2.25 -10.83 -6.66
N ALA A 124 -1.94 -9.91 -7.57
CA ALA A 124 -2.44 -8.53 -7.50
C ALA A 124 -3.91 -8.46 -7.96
N PRO A 125 -4.66 -7.40 -7.59
CA PRO A 125 -5.97 -7.13 -8.18
C PRO A 125 -5.88 -7.07 -9.71
N ARG A 126 -6.90 -7.59 -10.40
CA ARG A 126 -6.99 -7.59 -11.87
C ARG A 126 -6.90 -6.20 -12.50
N ASN A 127 -7.41 -5.18 -11.82
CA ASN A 127 -7.40 -3.80 -12.27
C ASN A 127 -7.69 -2.86 -11.09
N ARG A 128 -7.68 -1.55 -11.36
CA ARG A 128 -7.95 -0.49 -10.38
C ARG A 128 -9.31 -0.65 -9.70
N ASP A 129 -10.38 -0.88 -10.44
CA ASP A 129 -11.73 -0.97 -9.87
C ASP A 129 -11.85 -2.15 -8.90
N HIS A 130 -11.22 -3.28 -9.23
CA HIS A 130 -11.12 -4.40 -8.31
C HIS A 130 -10.35 -4.01 -7.04
N ALA A 131 -9.21 -3.34 -7.15
CA ALA A 131 -8.44 -2.87 -5.99
C ALA A 131 -9.28 -1.95 -5.07
N LEU A 132 -10.01 -1.01 -5.66
CA LEU A 132 -10.91 -0.11 -4.92
C LEU A 132 -12.05 -0.87 -4.24
N GLN A 133 -12.63 -1.88 -4.91
CA GLN A 133 -13.64 -2.73 -4.30
C GLN A 133 -13.09 -3.48 -3.09
N LEU A 134 -11.87 -4.02 -3.19
CA LEU A 134 -11.25 -4.76 -2.12
C LEU A 134 -10.88 -3.89 -0.91
N LEU A 135 -10.53 -2.62 -1.12
CA LEU A 135 -10.28 -1.67 -0.01
C LEU A 135 -11.52 -1.38 0.84
N LYS A 136 -12.73 -1.64 0.34
CA LYS A 136 -13.98 -1.34 1.08
C LYS A 136 -14.17 -2.18 2.33
N GLN A 137 -13.59 -3.37 2.37
CA GLN A 137 -13.77 -4.30 3.48
C GLN A 137 -12.52 -5.13 3.72
N ARG A 138 -12.12 -5.19 4.98
CA ARG A 138 -11.06 -6.07 5.45
C ARG A 138 -11.47 -7.53 5.26
N ARG A 139 -10.68 -8.31 4.53
CA ARG A 139 -10.83 -9.76 4.48
C ARG A 139 -10.05 -10.37 5.65
N SER A 140 -10.70 -11.20 6.44
CA SER A 140 -9.97 -12.03 7.41
C SER A 140 -9.39 -13.21 6.64
N HIS A 141 -8.07 -13.23 6.42
CA HIS A 141 -7.37 -14.42 5.97
C HIS A 141 -7.05 -15.40 7.11
N TYR A 142 -7.59 -15.18 8.32
CA TYR A 142 -7.47 -16.16 9.40
C TYR A 142 -8.48 -17.30 9.16
N PRO A 143 -8.04 -18.57 8.98
CA PRO A 143 -8.96 -19.69 9.03
C PRO A 143 -9.63 -19.68 10.40
N SER A 144 -10.95 -19.72 10.41
CA SER A 144 -11.74 -19.92 11.61
C SER A 144 -11.48 -21.32 12.17
N GLU A 145 -10.40 -21.53 12.93
CA GLU A 145 -10.09 -22.67 13.79
C GLU A 145 -8.74 -22.36 14.47
N VAL A 146 -8.68 -21.97 15.74
CA VAL A 146 -8.62 -22.90 16.89
C VAL A 146 -9.45 -22.35 18.05
N ARG A 147 -10.44 -23.14 18.48
CA ARG A 147 -10.96 -23.14 19.86
C ARG A 147 -10.20 -24.18 20.67
#